data_AF-A0AAC9WMS7-F1
#
_entry.id   AF-A0AAC9WMS7-F1
#
_cell.length_a   1.000
_cell.length_b   1.000
_cell.length_c   1.000
_cell.angle_alpha   90.00
_cell.angle_beta   90.00
_cell.angle_gamma   90.00
#
_symmetry.space_group_name_H-M   'P 1'
#
loop_
_entity.id
_entity.type
_entity.pdbx_description
1 polymer ?
#
loop_
_entity_poly.entity_id
_entity_poly.type
_entity_poly.pdbx_seq_one_letter_code
_entity_poly.pdbx_strand_id
1 'polypeptide(L)'
;MTYKVKVDHVSKIYDLNKSKVNKILALLSFGYFYRPKPYYALYNISFEVEPGMSVGLIGLNGSGKSTLSNILAEVLQPTKGSVDINGQSSLIAISAGLNNDFTGEENIRYKCLMHGMSLKEINHVFDDIVAFSELDDFIYQPIKSYSSGMKARLGFSIAIHTNPDVLIVDEALSVGDETFANKCIAKMKALQEEGKTIFFVSHSAAQIKNMCDRAIWIHYGEMVAYGEVNEVVQRYNTLIRGFKARDKKGQLAYKKKMLTLQQQRNDAIEQHEWDVDDKRSLFSLLGSGVLFLFALLWQIGVL
;
A
#
# COMPACT_ATOMS: atom_id res chain seq x y z
N MET A 1 -9.25 -22.04 7.05
CA MET A 1 -9.44 -20.63 7.48
C MET A 1 -10.32 -19.93 6.45
N THR A 2 -11.16 -18.98 6.85
CA THR A 2 -12.14 -18.32 5.95
C THR A 2 -11.54 -17.20 5.08
N TYR A 3 -10.37 -16.65 5.44
CA TYR A 3 -9.69 -15.60 4.67
C TYR A 3 -8.18 -15.87 4.51
N LYS A 4 -7.58 -15.32 3.45
CA LYS A 4 -6.12 -15.18 3.25
C LYS A 4 -5.61 -13.81 3.68
N VAL A 5 -6.39 -12.76 3.40
CA VAL A 5 -6.09 -11.39 3.80
C VAL A 5 -7.32 -10.77 4.45
N LYS A 6 -7.14 -10.15 5.62
CA LYS A 6 -8.16 -9.37 6.32
C LYS A 6 -7.63 -7.98 6.62
N VAL A 7 -8.34 -6.98 6.14
CA VAL A 7 -8.07 -5.56 6.39
C VAL A 7 -9.21 -5.04 7.23
N ASP A 8 -8.90 -4.44 8.38
CA ASP A 8 -9.90 -3.99 9.35
C ASP A 8 -9.69 -2.51 9.74
N HIS A 9 -10.62 -1.66 9.31
CA HIS A 9 -10.70 -0.23 9.60
C HIS A 9 -9.40 0.54 9.32
N VAL A 10 -8.67 0.14 8.28
CA VAL A 10 -7.34 0.66 7.99
C VAL A 10 -7.40 2.10 7.50
N SER A 11 -6.65 2.96 8.18
CA SER A 11 -6.40 4.34 7.75
C SER A 11 -4.91 4.62 7.68
N LYS A 12 -4.48 5.39 6.69
CA LYS A 12 -3.10 5.88 6.57
C LYS A 12 -3.09 7.39 6.50
N ILE A 13 -2.43 7.99 7.48
CA ILE A 13 -2.36 9.43 7.68
C ILE A 13 -0.92 9.88 7.45
N TYR A 14 -0.74 10.90 6.62
CA TYR A 14 0.52 11.59 6.44
C TYR A 14 0.43 12.99 7.03
N ASP A 15 1.48 13.43 7.70
CA ASP A 15 1.61 14.81 8.15
C ASP A 15 2.15 15.68 7.00
N LEU A 16 1.32 16.59 6.48
CA LEU A 16 1.70 17.50 5.40
C LEU A 16 2.57 18.68 5.86
N ASN A 17 2.86 18.80 7.16
CA ASN A 17 3.69 19.89 7.65
C ASN A 17 5.14 19.74 7.19
N LYS A 18 5.60 20.75 6.45
CA LYS A 18 6.95 20.82 5.86
C LYS A 18 8.01 21.41 6.80
N SER A 19 7.62 22.11 7.86
CA SER A 19 8.56 22.81 8.76
C SER A 19 9.15 21.87 9.81
N LYS A 20 10.48 21.61 9.72
CA LYS A 20 11.24 20.87 10.74
C LYS A 20 11.21 21.58 12.11
N VAL A 21 11.23 22.91 12.12
CA VAL A 21 11.15 23.72 13.35
C VAL A 21 9.83 23.47 14.06
N ASN A 22 8.71 23.40 13.33
CA ASN A 22 7.41 23.15 13.94
C ASN A 22 7.32 21.72 14.51
N LYS A 23 7.99 20.74 13.92
CA LYS A 23 8.07 19.37 14.47
C LYS A 23 8.88 19.32 15.77
N ILE A 24 9.97 20.09 15.86
CA ILE A 24 10.77 20.21 17.10
C ILE A 24 9.98 20.96 18.18
N LEU A 25 9.31 22.06 17.82
CA LEU A 25 8.44 22.78 18.74
C LEU A 25 7.27 21.91 19.20
N ALA A 26 6.72 21.05 18.35
CA ALA A 26 5.71 20.06 18.75
C ALA A 26 6.26 19.11 19.82
N LEU A 27 7.46 18.57 19.63
CA LEU A 27 8.12 17.71 20.61
C LEU A 27 8.37 18.44 21.95
N LEU A 28 8.87 19.68 21.90
CA LEU A 28 9.18 20.47 23.10
C LEU A 28 7.92 20.99 23.82
N SER A 29 6.82 21.18 23.10
CA SER A 29 5.54 21.61 23.68
C SER A 29 4.61 20.45 24.01
N PHE A 30 5.09 19.19 23.94
CA PHE A 30 4.23 18.01 24.09
C PHE A 30 2.97 18.04 23.21
N GLY A 31 3.10 18.57 22.00
CA GLY A 31 2.02 18.69 21.02
C GLY A 31 1.05 19.85 21.26
N TYR A 32 1.17 20.60 22.36
CA TYR A 32 0.18 21.60 22.79
C TYR A 32 0.04 22.77 21.80
N PHE A 33 1.13 23.21 21.19
CA PHE A 33 1.13 24.32 20.23
C PHE A 33 1.20 23.87 18.76
N TYR A 34 1.11 22.56 18.50
CA TYR A 34 1.27 22.02 17.17
C TYR A 34 -0.02 21.37 16.67
N ARG A 35 -0.63 22.02 15.68
CA ARG A 35 -1.71 21.41 14.91
C ARG A 35 -1.12 20.71 13.68
N PRO A 36 -1.02 19.37 13.65
CA PRO A 36 -0.69 18.65 12.43
C PRO A 36 -1.71 19.00 11.34
N LYS A 37 -1.30 18.93 10.07
CA LYS A 37 -2.24 18.96 8.94
C LYS A 37 -2.29 17.56 8.35
N PRO A 38 -3.12 16.67 8.89
CA PRO A 38 -3.17 15.30 8.45
C PRO A 38 -3.80 15.20 7.07
N TYR A 39 -3.16 14.41 6.24
CA TYR A 39 -3.67 13.96 4.99
C TYR A 39 -3.98 12.48 5.08
N TYR A 40 -5.27 12.16 5.13
CA TYR A 40 -5.75 10.79 5.08
C TYR A 40 -5.64 10.26 3.64
N ALA A 41 -4.52 9.58 3.36
CA ALA A 41 -4.32 8.89 2.10
C ALA A 41 -5.22 7.66 1.97
N LEU A 42 -5.55 7.03 3.09
CA LEU A 42 -6.59 6.01 3.22
C LEU A 42 -7.42 6.32 4.46
N TYR A 43 -8.72 6.06 4.38
CA TYR A 43 -9.66 6.26 5.46
C TYR A 43 -10.59 5.05 5.58
N ASN A 44 -10.52 4.41 6.74
CA ASN A 44 -11.45 3.38 7.21
C ASN A 44 -11.76 2.27 6.18
N ILE A 45 -10.72 1.66 5.64
CA ILE A 45 -10.85 0.57 4.66
C ILE A 45 -10.97 -0.77 5.38
N SER A 46 -12.01 -1.55 5.05
CA SER A 46 -12.21 -2.91 5.57
C SER A 46 -12.63 -3.87 4.47
N PHE A 47 -11.98 -5.02 4.35
CA PHE A 47 -12.35 -6.09 3.43
C PHE A 47 -11.66 -7.41 3.81
N GLU A 48 -12.21 -8.53 3.33
CA GLU A 48 -11.62 -9.87 3.48
C GLU A 48 -11.48 -10.51 2.09
N VAL A 49 -10.36 -11.19 1.85
CA VAL A 49 -10.07 -11.89 0.60
C VAL A 49 -9.82 -13.36 0.89
N GLU A 50 -10.48 -14.24 0.14
CA GLU A 50 -10.33 -15.68 0.23
C GLU A 50 -9.00 -16.16 -0.39
N PRO A 51 -8.46 -17.31 0.05
CA PRO A 51 -7.29 -17.92 -0.61
C PRO A 51 -7.54 -18.21 -2.09
N GLY A 52 -6.51 -18.06 -2.94
CA GLY A 52 -6.60 -18.32 -4.38
C GLY A 52 -7.37 -17.26 -5.19
N MET A 53 -7.88 -16.20 -4.56
CA MET A 53 -8.53 -15.10 -5.27
C MET A 53 -7.53 -14.11 -5.86
N SER A 54 -7.91 -13.58 -7.02
CA SER A 54 -7.28 -12.43 -7.66
C SER A 54 -8.12 -11.17 -7.46
N VAL A 55 -7.53 -10.10 -6.93
CA VAL A 55 -8.22 -8.87 -6.54
C VAL A 55 -7.60 -7.66 -7.20
N GLY A 56 -8.39 -6.93 -7.97
CA GLY A 56 -7.96 -5.72 -8.66
C GLY A 56 -8.12 -4.46 -7.81
N LEU A 57 -7.06 -3.67 -7.60
CA LEU A 57 -7.14 -2.32 -7.02
C LEU A 57 -7.32 -1.29 -8.14
N ILE A 58 -8.51 -0.66 -8.20
CA ILE A 58 -8.88 0.30 -9.25
C ILE A 58 -9.23 1.68 -8.66
N GLY A 59 -8.90 2.74 -9.41
CA GLY A 59 -9.11 4.11 -8.98
C GLY A 59 -8.25 5.11 -9.73
N LEU A 60 -8.60 6.39 -9.68
CA LEU A 60 -7.83 7.48 -10.29
C LEU A 60 -6.46 7.68 -9.62
N ASN A 61 -5.56 8.42 -10.25
CA ASN A 61 -4.28 8.80 -9.62
C ASN A 61 -4.52 9.63 -8.37
N GLY A 62 -3.76 9.36 -7.32
CA GLY A 62 -3.93 9.99 -6.01
C GLY A 62 -5.11 9.46 -5.17
N SER A 63 -5.79 8.40 -5.60
CA SER A 63 -6.90 7.80 -4.83
C SER A 63 -6.47 7.03 -3.58
N GLY A 64 -5.21 6.56 -3.50
CA GLY A 64 -4.71 5.74 -2.38
C GLY A 64 -4.27 4.32 -2.76
N LYS A 65 -4.43 3.89 -4.02
CA LYS A 65 -4.05 2.53 -4.48
C LYS A 65 -2.65 2.09 -4.05
N SER A 66 -1.61 2.86 -4.38
CA SER A 66 -0.23 2.52 -4.03
C SER A 66 0.00 2.53 -2.51
N THR A 67 -0.72 3.38 -1.77
CA THR A 67 -0.68 3.35 -0.30
C THR A 67 -1.24 2.05 0.24
N LEU A 68 -2.39 1.58 -0.28
CA LEU A 68 -2.98 0.31 0.13
C LEU A 68 -2.10 -0.87 -0.30
N SER A 69 -1.58 -0.84 -1.53
CA SER A 69 -0.63 -1.81 -2.06
C SER A 69 0.59 -1.99 -1.15
N ASN A 70 1.21 -0.87 -0.73
CA ASN A 70 2.36 -0.89 0.18
C ASN A 70 2.01 -1.41 1.57
N ILE A 71 0.78 -1.23 2.04
CA ILE A 71 0.30 -1.79 3.31
C ILE A 71 0.10 -3.31 3.19
N LEU A 72 -0.54 -3.77 2.11
CA LEU A 72 -0.74 -5.19 1.83
C LEU A 72 0.57 -5.94 1.61
N ALA A 73 1.59 -5.25 1.13
CA ALA A 73 2.96 -5.75 0.98
C ALA A 73 3.81 -5.66 2.26
N GLU A 74 3.23 -5.20 3.37
CA GLU A 74 3.92 -5.02 4.66
C GLU A 74 5.13 -4.06 4.63
N VAL A 75 5.29 -3.29 3.55
CA VAL A 75 6.31 -2.23 3.40
C VAL A 75 5.93 -1.00 4.21
N LEU A 76 4.62 -0.75 4.38
CA LEU A 76 4.08 0.40 5.08
C LEU A 76 3.11 -0.05 6.17
N GLN A 77 3.36 0.34 7.41
CA GLN A 77 2.41 0.11 8.50
C GLN A 77 1.21 1.07 8.41
N PRO A 78 -0.03 0.62 8.67
CA PRO A 78 -1.18 1.50 8.78
C PRO A 78 -1.02 2.47 9.96
N THR A 79 -1.69 3.62 9.92
CA THR A 79 -1.71 4.55 11.07
C THR A 79 -2.78 4.15 12.09
N LYS A 80 -3.92 3.63 11.61
CA LYS A 80 -5.03 3.09 12.41
C LYS A 80 -5.55 1.82 11.75
N GLY A 81 -6.21 0.97 12.53
CA GLY A 81 -6.71 -0.33 12.07
C GLY A 81 -5.60 -1.38 11.99
N SER A 82 -5.92 -2.54 11.42
CA SER A 82 -5.01 -3.68 11.33
C SER A 82 -5.12 -4.40 9.99
N VAL A 83 -4.02 -5.02 9.58
CA VAL A 83 -3.96 -5.95 8.45
C VAL A 83 -3.44 -7.28 8.95
N ASP A 84 -4.15 -8.34 8.63
CA ASP A 84 -3.80 -9.72 8.95
C ASP A 84 -3.68 -10.53 7.65
N ILE A 85 -2.52 -11.14 7.44
CA ILE A 85 -2.18 -11.90 6.24
C ILE A 85 -1.73 -13.30 6.66
N ASN A 86 -2.45 -14.30 6.18
CA ASN A 86 -2.14 -15.70 6.43
C ASN A 86 -1.07 -16.20 5.44
N GLY A 87 0.18 -15.89 5.73
CA GLY A 87 1.34 -16.31 4.92
C GLY A 87 2.27 -15.14 4.58
N GLN A 88 3.20 -15.35 3.66
CA GLN A 88 4.14 -14.31 3.25
C GLN A 88 3.59 -13.44 2.11
N SER A 89 3.64 -12.12 2.30
CA SER A 89 3.35 -11.14 1.26
C SER A 89 4.61 -10.77 0.47
N SER A 90 4.47 -10.45 -0.83
CA SER A 90 5.57 -9.94 -1.65
C SER A 90 5.08 -8.91 -2.66
N LEU A 91 5.78 -7.78 -2.75
CA LEU A 91 5.51 -6.73 -3.72
C LEU A 91 6.41 -6.86 -4.95
N ILE A 92 5.78 -7.02 -6.10
CA ILE A 92 6.38 -6.77 -7.40
C ILE A 92 6.24 -5.29 -7.72
N ALA A 93 7.29 -4.52 -7.41
CA ALA A 93 7.49 -3.19 -7.95
C ALA A 93 8.74 -3.19 -8.83
N ILE A 94 8.60 -2.65 -10.04
CA ILE A 94 9.50 -2.71 -11.21
C ILE A 94 11.01 -2.58 -10.91
N SER A 95 11.38 -1.86 -9.85
CA SER A 95 12.78 -1.60 -9.46
C SER A 95 13.03 -1.75 -7.96
N ALA A 96 12.08 -2.28 -7.18
CA ALA A 96 12.19 -2.23 -5.73
C ALA A 96 13.20 -3.25 -5.20
N GLY A 97 14.29 -2.75 -4.64
CA GLY A 97 15.29 -3.54 -3.90
C GLY A 97 16.35 -4.21 -4.76
N LEU A 98 16.48 -3.85 -6.04
CA LEU A 98 17.64 -4.24 -6.85
C LEU A 98 18.82 -3.30 -6.56
N ASN A 99 20.01 -3.85 -6.37
CA ASN A 99 21.25 -3.10 -6.17
C ASN A 99 21.96 -2.87 -7.52
N ASN A 100 22.16 -1.60 -7.88
CA ASN A 100 22.75 -1.20 -9.15
C ASN A 100 24.22 -1.63 -9.32
N ASP A 101 24.94 -1.82 -8.22
CA ASP A 101 26.35 -2.22 -8.25
C ASP A 101 26.53 -3.74 -8.40
N PHE A 102 25.45 -4.51 -8.19
CA PHE A 102 25.44 -5.97 -8.30
C PHE A 102 25.12 -6.41 -9.73
N THR A 103 25.60 -7.59 -10.10
CA THR A 103 25.18 -8.30 -11.32
C THR A 103 23.72 -8.76 -11.21
N GLY A 104 23.13 -9.21 -12.32
CA GLY A 104 21.82 -9.86 -12.30
C GLY A 104 21.80 -11.07 -11.35
N GLU A 105 22.81 -11.94 -11.42
CA GLU A 105 22.95 -13.11 -10.54
C GLU A 105 23.02 -12.71 -9.06
N GLU A 106 23.87 -11.75 -8.74
CA GLU A 106 24.02 -11.26 -7.36
C GLU A 106 22.71 -10.68 -6.83
N ASN A 107 21.97 -9.97 -7.69
CA ASN A 107 20.64 -9.48 -7.35
C ASN A 107 19.61 -10.59 -7.12
N ILE A 108 19.62 -11.67 -7.94
CA ILE A 108 18.75 -12.84 -7.73
C ILE A 108 19.02 -13.42 -6.34
N ARG A 109 20.28 -13.76 -6.05
CA ARG A 109 20.67 -14.36 -4.78
C ARG A 109 20.34 -13.45 -3.61
N TYR A 110 20.71 -12.18 -3.71
CA TYR A 110 20.46 -11.16 -2.68
C TYR A 110 18.98 -11.05 -2.34
N LYS A 111 18.11 -10.96 -3.35
CA LYS A 111 16.67 -10.80 -3.14
C LYS A 111 16.03 -12.05 -2.57
N CYS A 112 16.37 -13.23 -3.08
CA CYS A 112 15.84 -14.47 -2.54
C CYS A 112 16.25 -14.69 -1.07
N LEU A 113 17.48 -14.33 -0.69
CA LEU A 113 17.92 -14.32 0.71
C LEU A 113 17.10 -13.34 1.56
N MET A 114 16.82 -12.14 1.06
CA MET A 114 15.96 -11.17 1.76
C MET A 114 14.53 -11.69 1.96
N HIS A 115 14.04 -12.54 1.05
CA HIS A 115 12.76 -13.22 1.17
C HIS A 115 12.81 -14.48 2.05
N GLY A 116 13.95 -14.75 2.71
CA GLY A 116 14.10 -15.85 3.66
C GLY A 116 14.40 -17.21 3.03
N MET A 117 14.71 -17.26 1.73
CA MET A 117 15.09 -18.51 1.07
C MET A 117 16.49 -18.95 1.48
N SER A 118 16.68 -20.24 1.67
CA SER A 118 17.99 -20.87 1.84
C SER A 118 18.77 -20.91 0.52
N LEU A 119 20.10 -20.97 0.59
CA LEU A 119 20.94 -21.11 -0.62
C LEU A 119 20.55 -22.33 -1.48
N LYS A 120 20.04 -23.41 -0.86
CA LYS A 120 19.57 -24.60 -1.57
C LYS A 120 18.32 -24.29 -2.40
N GLU A 121 17.34 -23.60 -1.82
CA GLU A 121 16.13 -23.19 -2.53
C GLU A 121 16.46 -22.20 -3.66
N ILE A 122 17.38 -21.25 -3.39
CA ILE A 122 17.85 -20.29 -4.40
C ILE A 122 18.45 -21.01 -5.60
N ASN A 123 19.36 -21.96 -5.36
CA ASN A 123 19.98 -22.71 -6.46
C ASN A 123 18.96 -23.55 -7.24
N HIS A 124 17.86 -23.97 -6.60
CA HIS A 124 16.80 -24.74 -7.27
C HIS A 124 15.96 -23.87 -8.23
N VAL A 125 15.70 -22.61 -7.86
CA VAL A 125 14.91 -21.68 -8.69
C VAL A 125 15.76 -20.78 -9.59
N PHE A 126 17.08 -20.80 -9.44
CA PHE A 126 17.98 -19.85 -10.13
C PHE A 126 17.83 -19.92 -11.65
N ASP A 127 17.95 -21.13 -12.22
CA ASP A 127 17.87 -21.32 -13.67
C ASP A 127 16.48 -20.96 -14.21
N ASP A 128 15.41 -21.25 -13.45
CA ASP A 128 14.04 -20.85 -13.79
C ASP A 128 13.89 -19.33 -13.81
N ILE A 129 14.49 -18.61 -12.87
CA ILE A 129 14.49 -17.15 -12.83
C ILE A 129 15.24 -16.58 -14.04
N VAL A 130 16.42 -17.11 -14.36
CA VAL A 130 17.22 -16.67 -15.50
C VAL A 130 16.46 -16.90 -16.80
N ALA A 131 15.94 -18.11 -17.01
CA ALA A 131 15.15 -18.47 -18.19
C ALA A 131 13.85 -17.67 -18.29
N PHE A 132 13.18 -17.38 -17.17
CA PHE A 132 11.99 -16.53 -17.19
C PHE A 132 12.32 -15.10 -17.60
N SER A 133 13.45 -14.56 -17.13
CA SER A 133 13.86 -13.16 -17.34
C SER A 133 14.26 -12.83 -18.78
N GLU A 134 14.65 -13.82 -19.59
CA GLU A 134 15.12 -13.65 -20.97
C GLU A 134 16.28 -12.64 -21.07
N LEU A 135 17.18 -12.67 -20.08
CA LEU A 135 18.37 -11.82 -20.02
C LEU A 135 19.64 -12.53 -20.49
N ASP A 136 19.61 -13.86 -20.61
CA ASP A 136 20.75 -14.67 -21.05
C ASP A 136 22.05 -14.25 -20.34
N ASP A 137 23.13 -14.01 -21.10
CA ASP A 137 24.45 -13.62 -20.60
C ASP A 137 24.47 -12.25 -19.90
N PHE A 138 23.45 -11.40 -20.08
CA PHE A 138 23.38 -10.14 -19.34
C PHE A 138 23.29 -10.38 -17.84
N ILE A 139 22.81 -11.55 -17.38
CA ILE A 139 22.68 -11.86 -15.96
C ILE A 139 24.01 -11.73 -15.18
N TYR A 140 25.14 -11.89 -15.87
CA TYR A 140 26.47 -11.76 -15.27
C TYR A 140 27.04 -10.34 -15.34
N GLN A 141 26.28 -9.38 -15.88
CA GLN A 141 26.67 -7.97 -15.97
C GLN A 141 26.04 -7.13 -14.84
N PRO A 142 26.74 -6.09 -14.35
CA PRO A 142 26.18 -5.17 -13.36
C PRO A 142 24.88 -4.52 -13.85
N ILE A 143 23.82 -4.53 -13.04
CA ILE A 143 22.50 -4.09 -13.51
C ILE A 143 22.43 -2.57 -13.77
N LYS A 144 23.42 -1.77 -13.35
CA LYS A 144 23.49 -0.35 -13.72
C LYS A 144 23.49 -0.12 -15.23
N SER A 145 23.95 -1.09 -16.03
CA SER A 145 23.93 -1.03 -17.50
C SER A 145 22.60 -1.47 -18.10
N TYR A 146 21.70 -2.05 -17.32
CA TYR A 146 20.43 -2.57 -17.81
C TYR A 146 19.47 -1.44 -18.20
N SER A 147 18.71 -1.66 -19.26
CA SER A 147 17.53 -0.83 -19.56
C SER A 147 16.47 -0.97 -18.46
N SER A 148 15.53 -0.02 -18.40
CA SER A 148 14.38 -0.11 -17.49
C SER A 148 13.56 -1.38 -17.69
N GLY A 149 13.41 -1.83 -18.95
CA GLY A 149 12.74 -3.10 -19.28
C GLY A 149 13.48 -4.32 -18.73
N MET A 150 14.80 -4.38 -18.88
CA MET A 150 15.60 -5.49 -18.33
C MET A 150 15.53 -5.56 -16.80
N LYS A 151 15.58 -4.40 -16.12
CA LYS A 151 15.41 -4.34 -14.66
C LYS A 151 14.01 -4.83 -14.24
N ALA A 152 12.98 -4.43 -14.97
CA ALA A 152 11.62 -4.90 -14.74
C ALA A 152 11.48 -6.41 -14.91
N ARG A 153 12.05 -6.97 -15.99
CA ARG A 153 12.07 -8.41 -16.26
C ARG A 153 12.73 -9.17 -15.13
N LEU A 154 13.93 -8.74 -14.70
CA LEU A 154 14.65 -9.36 -13.59
C LEU A 154 13.84 -9.30 -12.29
N GLY A 155 13.36 -8.11 -11.92
CA GLY A 155 12.60 -7.90 -10.70
C GLY A 155 11.32 -8.72 -10.65
N PHE A 156 10.58 -8.79 -11.77
CA PHE A 156 9.40 -9.64 -11.88
C PHE A 156 9.76 -11.11 -11.75
N SER A 157 10.78 -11.57 -12.49
CA SER A 157 11.23 -12.97 -12.50
C SER A 157 11.62 -13.45 -11.11
N ILE A 158 12.37 -12.65 -10.35
CA ILE A 158 12.72 -12.98 -8.96
C ILE A 158 11.45 -13.10 -8.11
N ALA A 159 10.57 -12.10 -8.16
CA ALA A 159 9.45 -12.02 -7.23
C ALA A 159 8.37 -13.10 -7.44
N ILE A 160 8.21 -13.64 -8.65
CA ILE A 160 7.30 -14.77 -8.89
C ILE A 160 7.89 -16.12 -8.45
N HIS A 161 9.23 -16.24 -8.40
CA HIS A 161 9.91 -17.49 -8.03
C HIS A 161 10.29 -17.56 -6.54
N THR A 162 10.04 -16.50 -5.76
CA THR A 162 10.12 -16.54 -4.29
C THR A 162 8.90 -17.22 -3.64
N ASN A 163 7.95 -17.72 -4.45
CA ASN A 163 6.78 -18.49 -4.04
C ASN A 163 5.91 -17.85 -2.92
N PRO A 164 5.59 -16.54 -2.98
CA PRO A 164 4.82 -15.89 -1.93
C PRO A 164 3.40 -16.45 -1.83
N ASP A 165 2.78 -16.29 -0.67
CA ASP A 165 1.38 -16.64 -0.41
C ASP A 165 0.40 -15.58 -0.96
N VAL A 166 0.83 -14.32 -0.88
CA VAL A 166 0.11 -13.15 -1.37
C VAL A 166 1.05 -12.34 -2.26
N LEU A 167 0.70 -12.21 -3.54
CA LEU A 167 1.48 -11.47 -4.52
C LEU A 167 0.82 -10.12 -4.83
N ILE A 168 1.53 -9.02 -4.64
CA ILE A 168 1.05 -7.69 -4.98
C ILE A 168 1.80 -7.21 -6.23
N VAL A 169 1.08 -6.87 -7.29
CA VAL A 169 1.64 -6.49 -8.59
C VAL A 169 1.26 -5.06 -8.91
N ASP A 170 2.20 -4.12 -8.79
CA ASP A 170 1.95 -2.69 -8.98
C ASP A 170 2.51 -2.18 -10.31
N GLU A 171 1.63 -1.96 -11.29
CA GLU A 171 1.92 -1.44 -12.63
C GLU A 171 3.09 -2.15 -13.38
N ALA A 172 3.52 -3.32 -12.90
CA ALA A 172 4.72 -4.02 -13.36
C ALA A 172 4.56 -4.67 -14.74
N LEU A 173 3.32 -4.91 -15.17
CA LEU A 173 3.03 -5.48 -16.49
C LEU A 173 3.16 -4.47 -17.64
N SER A 174 3.23 -3.17 -17.33
CA SER A 174 3.40 -2.12 -18.33
C SER A 174 4.86 -1.98 -18.79
N VAL A 175 5.78 -2.79 -18.24
CA VAL A 175 7.22 -2.64 -18.44
C VAL A 175 7.78 -3.91 -19.07
N GLY A 176 8.28 -3.77 -20.30
CA GLY A 176 8.65 -4.87 -21.17
C GLY A 176 7.98 -4.74 -22.54
N ASP A 177 8.12 -5.77 -23.36
CA ASP A 177 7.34 -5.95 -24.58
C ASP A 177 6.04 -6.72 -24.27
N GLU A 178 5.12 -6.74 -25.25
CA GLU A 178 3.84 -7.43 -25.15
C GLU A 178 4.01 -8.94 -24.89
N THR A 179 5.05 -9.54 -25.47
CA THR A 179 5.39 -10.96 -25.30
C THR A 179 5.69 -11.28 -23.83
N PHE A 180 6.57 -10.51 -23.18
CA PHE A 180 6.89 -10.71 -21.77
C PHE A 180 5.70 -10.43 -20.86
N ALA A 181 4.91 -9.38 -21.15
CA ALA A 181 3.69 -9.10 -20.40
C ALA A 181 2.70 -10.28 -20.42
N ASN A 182 2.50 -10.90 -21.58
CA ASN A 182 1.65 -12.09 -21.72
C ASN A 182 2.20 -13.29 -20.92
N LYS A 183 3.52 -13.50 -20.92
CA LYS A 183 4.20 -14.51 -20.10
C LYS A 183 3.97 -14.30 -18.60
N CYS A 184 4.10 -13.06 -18.14
CA CYS A 184 3.79 -12.66 -16.77
C CYS A 184 2.34 -12.96 -16.39
N ILE A 185 1.39 -12.61 -17.26
CA ILE A 185 -0.04 -12.88 -17.05
C ILE A 185 -0.31 -14.38 -16.94
N ALA A 186 0.27 -15.19 -17.84
CA ALA A 186 0.12 -16.64 -17.81
C ALA A 186 0.66 -17.24 -16.51
N LYS A 187 1.85 -16.80 -16.06
CA LYS A 187 2.44 -17.28 -14.81
C LYS A 187 1.63 -16.86 -13.57
N MET A 188 1.08 -15.65 -13.54
CA MET A 188 0.19 -15.24 -12.45
C MET A 188 -1.09 -16.06 -12.40
N LYS A 189 -1.69 -16.40 -13.55
CA LYS A 189 -2.84 -17.31 -13.58
C LYS A 189 -2.49 -18.70 -13.05
N ALA A 190 -1.34 -19.25 -13.44
CA ALA A 190 -0.87 -20.53 -12.90
C ALA A 190 -0.69 -20.47 -11.37
N LEU A 191 -0.08 -19.40 -10.83
CA LEU A 191 0.05 -19.20 -9.39
C LEU A 191 -1.32 -19.08 -8.70
N GLN A 192 -2.29 -18.41 -9.33
CA GLN A 192 -3.66 -18.34 -8.82
C GLN A 192 -4.32 -19.72 -8.76
N GLU A 193 -4.16 -20.54 -9.81
CA GLU A 193 -4.64 -21.93 -9.86
C GLU A 193 -3.96 -22.82 -8.81
N GLU A 194 -2.71 -22.53 -8.46
CA GLU A 194 -1.99 -23.15 -7.33
C GLU A 194 -2.48 -22.67 -5.94
N GLY A 195 -3.47 -21.77 -5.89
CA GLY A 195 -4.08 -21.26 -4.66
C GLY A 195 -3.41 -20.01 -4.08
N LYS A 196 -2.51 -19.35 -4.83
CA LYS A 196 -1.91 -18.08 -4.41
C LYS A 196 -2.91 -16.93 -4.56
N THR A 197 -2.92 -16.01 -3.61
CA THR A 197 -3.76 -14.82 -3.68
C THR A 197 -3.00 -13.68 -4.35
N ILE A 198 -3.62 -13.00 -5.30
CA ILE A 198 -2.94 -11.97 -6.11
C ILE A 198 -3.69 -10.64 -6.00
N PHE A 199 -3.00 -9.57 -5.65
CA PHE A 199 -3.50 -8.20 -5.76
C PHE A 199 -2.90 -7.54 -6.99
N PHE A 200 -3.75 -7.14 -7.93
CA PHE A 200 -3.32 -6.47 -9.15
C PHE A 200 -3.66 -4.98 -9.09
N VAL A 201 -2.66 -4.12 -9.13
CA VAL A 201 -2.84 -2.66 -9.09
C VAL A 201 -2.65 -2.10 -10.49
N SER A 202 -3.73 -1.57 -11.05
CA SER A 202 -3.70 -0.99 -12.40
C SER A 202 -4.69 0.16 -12.54
N HIS A 203 -4.34 1.11 -13.39
CA HIS A 203 -5.26 2.16 -13.85
C HIS A 203 -6.11 1.69 -15.05
N SER A 204 -5.82 0.52 -15.63
CA SER A 204 -6.58 -0.09 -16.74
C SER A 204 -7.70 -0.98 -16.25
N ALA A 205 -8.94 -0.50 -16.40
CA ALA A 205 -10.15 -1.27 -16.09
C ALA A 205 -10.24 -2.58 -16.90
N ALA A 206 -9.72 -2.61 -18.13
CA ALA A 206 -9.74 -3.78 -18.98
C ALA A 206 -8.80 -4.88 -18.47
N GLN A 207 -7.60 -4.52 -18.01
CA GLN A 207 -6.67 -5.48 -17.41
C GLN A 207 -7.26 -6.09 -16.13
N ILE A 208 -7.77 -5.24 -15.23
CA ILE A 208 -8.43 -5.70 -13.99
C ILE A 208 -9.56 -6.67 -14.30
N LYS A 209 -10.43 -6.34 -15.26
CA LYS A 209 -11.55 -7.20 -15.67
C LYS A 209 -11.10 -8.58 -16.19
N ASN A 210 -9.97 -8.65 -16.87
CA ASN A 210 -9.49 -9.88 -17.50
C ASN A 210 -8.66 -10.76 -16.56
N MET A 211 -8.20 -10.22 -15.43
CA MET A 211 -7.19 -10.84 -14.57
C MET A 211 -7.63 -11.04 -13.12
N CYS A 212 -8.77 -10.48 -12.72
CA CYS A 212 -9.21 -10.48 -11.33
C CYS A 212 -10.59 -11.09 -11.19
N ASP A 213 -10.83 -11.82 -10.11
CA ASP A 213 -12.16 -12.32 -9.71
C ASP A 213 -12.97 -11.19 -9.05
N ARG A 214 -12.29 -10.42 -8.19
CA ARG A 214 -12.88 -9.30 -7.44
C ARG A 214 -12.15 -8.00 -7.72
N ALA A 215 -12.77 -6.88 -7.39
CA ALA A 215 -12.11 -5.58 -7.43
C ALA A 215 -12.46 -4.71 -6.21
N ILE A 216 -11.49 -3.92 -5.80
CA ILE A 216 -11.59 -2.85 -4.80
C ILE A 216 -11.49 -1.53 -5.54
N TRP A 217 -12.55 -0.72 -5.49
CA TRP A 217 -12.54 0.62 -6.04
C TRP A 217 -12.25 1.64 -4.94
N ILE A 218 -11.09 2.30 -5.05
CA ILE A 218 -10.67 3.38 -4.16
C ILE A 218 -10.90 4.75 -4.82
N HIS A 219 -11.47 5.68 -4.05
CA HIS A 219 -11.68 7.06 -4.46
C HIS A 219 -11.36 8.02 -3.31
N TYR A 220 -10.37 8.89 -3.48
CA TYR A 220 -9.97 9.91 -2.49
C TYR A 220 -9.78 9.35 -1.06
N GLY A 221 -9.09 8.21 -0.96
CA GLY A 221 -8.76 7.52 0.27
C GLY A 221 -9.83 6.57 0.80
N GLU A 222 -11.02 6.53 0.20
CA GLU A 222 -12.11 5.64 0.64
C GLU A 222 -12.31 4.48 -0.31
N MET A 223 -12.71 3.34 0.24
CA MET A 223 -13.20 2.20 -0.52
C MET A 223 -14.68 2.42 -0.88
N VAL A 224 -14.96 2.76 -2.15
CA VAL A 224 -16.32 3.02 -2.65
C VAL A 224 -17.07 1.73 -2.95
N ALA A 225 -16.35 0.69 -3.35
CA ALA A 225 -16.92 -0.62 -3.64
C ALA A 225 -15.87 -1.73 -3.49
N TYR A 226 -16.32 -2.89 -3.04
CA TYR A 226 -15.60 -4.15 -3.08
C TYR A 226 -16.57 -5.27 -3.44
N GLY A 227 -16.19 -6.16 -4.36
CA GLY A 227 -17.05 -7.25 -4.83
C GLY A 227 -16.60 -7.84 -6.16
N GLU A 228 -17.54 -8.49 -6.86
CA GLU A 228 -17.33 -9.07 -8.19
C GLU A 228 -16.73 -8.06 -9.18
N VAL A 229 -15.68 -8.48 -9.89
CA VAL A 229 -14.89 -7.59 -10.75
C VAL A 229 -15.76 -6.84 -11.77
N ASN A 230 -16.73 -7.54 -12.37
CA ASN A 230 -17.55 -6.99 -13.45
C ASN A 230 -18.45 -5.85 -12.96
N GLU A 231 -19.06 -6.02 -11.79
CA GLU A 231 -19.95 -5.01 -11.19
C GLU A 231 -19.15 -3.77 -10.78
N VAL A 232 -18.04 -3.98 -10.06
CA VAL A 232 -17.20 -2.88 -9.56
C VAL A 232 -16.58 -2.10 -10.72
N VAL A 233 -16.06 -2.79 -11.73
CA VAL A 233 -15.49 -2.15 -12.93
C VAL A 233 -16.56 -1.40 -13.73
N GLN A 234 -17.79 -1.92 -13.83
CA GLN A 234 -18.88 -1.21 -14.49
C GLN A 234 -19.21 0.10 -13.78
N ARG A 235 -19.35 0.07 -12.44
CA ARG A 235 -19.61 1.27 -11.62
C ARG A 235 -18.48 2.29 -11.75
N TYR A 236 -17.23 1.84 -11.70
CA TYR A 236 -16.06 2.69 -11.93
C TYR A 236 -16.10 3.34 -13.32
N ASN A 237 -16.37 2.57 -14.38
CA ASN A 237 -16.43 3.07 -15.75
C ASN A 237 -17.53 4.12 -15.94
N THR A 238 -18.68 3.98 -15.28
CA THR A 238 -19.74 5.00 -15.29
C THR A 238 -19.24 6.33 -14.73
N LEU A 239 -18.52 6.31 -13.60
CA LEU A 239 -17.91 7.51 -13.02
C LEU A 239 -16.85 8.10 -13.97
N ILE A 240 -15.98 7.28 -14.55
CA ILE A 240 -14.94 7.75 -15.48
C ILE A 240 -15.54 8.35 -16.74
N ARG A 241 -16.58 7.76 -17.33
CA ARG A 241 -17.29 8.33 -18.48
C ARG A 241 -17.91 9.68 -18.12
N GLY A 242 -18.59 9.77 -16.98
CA GLY A 242 -19.17 11.03 -16.50
C GLY A 242 -18.11 12.09 -16.15
N PHE A 243 -16.92 11.69 -15.71
CA PHE A 243 -15.80 12.59 -15.49
C PHE A 243 -15.20 13.09 -16.80
N LYS A 244 -14.93 12.20 -17.75
CA LYS A 244 -14.35 12.53 -19.07
C LYS A 244 -15.29 13.36 -19.96
N ALA A 245 -16.60 13.20 -19.81
CA ALA A 245 -17.60 13.99 -20.53
C ALA A 245 -17.63 15.48 -20.12
N ARG A 246 -17.02 15.84 -18.98
CA ARG A 246 -16.90 17.22 -18.53
C ARG A 246 -15.79 17.93 -19.30
N ASP A 247 -15.99 19.22 -19.55
CA ASP A 247 -14.93 20.12 -20.04
C ASP A 247 -13.80 20.25 -19.00
N LYS A 248 -12.65 20.82 -19.39
CA LYS A 248 -11.49 20.97 -18.49
C LYS A 248 -11.84 21.71 -17.19
N LYS A 249 -12.71 22.73 -17.28
CA LYS A 249 -13.18 23.50 -16.11
C LYS A 249 -14.03 22.63 -15.17
N GLY A 250 -14.97 21.86 -15.73
CA GLY A 250 -15.79 20.92 -14.98
C GLY A 250 -15.01 19.78 -14.34
N GLN A 251 -13.98 19.27 -15.01
CA GLN A 251 -13.06 18.27 -14.44
C GLN A 251 -12.27 18.84 -13.25
N LEU A 252 -11.76 20.06 -13.38
CA LEU A 252 -11.04 20.74 -12.29
C LEU A 252 -11.97 21.05 -11.12
N ALA A 253 -13.20 21.51 -11.39
CA ALA A 253 -14.22 21.76 -10.38
C ALA A 253 -14.60 20.48 -9.62
N TYR A 254 -14.76 19.35 -10.34
CA TYR A 254 -14.97 18.04 -9.72
C TYR A 254 -13.81 17.66 -8.80
N LYS A 255 -12.56 17.74 -9.29
CA LYS A 255 -11.36 17.43 -8.47
C LYS A 255 -11.29 18.31 -7.22
N LYS A 256 -11.53 19.62 -7.36
CA LYS A 256 -11.53 20.56 -6.24
C LYS A 256 -12.61 20.21 -5.23
N LYS A 257 -13.83 19.91 -5.69
CA LYS A 257 -14.94 19.47 -4.83
C LYS A 257 -14.57 18.22 -4.03
N MET A 258 -14.03 17.19 -4.68
CA MET A 258 -13.67 15.94 -4.00
C MET A 258 -12.54 16.13 -3.00
N LEU A 259 -11.52 16.93 -3.32
CA LEU A 259 -10.46 17.29 -2.37
C LEU A 259 -11.00 18.08 -1.17
N THR A 260 -11.94 19.00 -1.39
CA THR A 260 -12.61 19.73 -0.31
C THR A 260 -13.40 18.78 0.60
N LEU A 261 -14.15 17.83 0.03
CA LEU A 261 -14.88 16.83 0.81
C LEU A 261 -13.91 15.95 1.64
N GLN A 262 -12.81 15.52 1.03
CA GLN A 262 -11.76 14.77 1.72
C GLN A 262 -11.18 15.59 2.89
N GLN A 263 -10.90 16.88 2.68
CA GLN A 263 -10.36 17.75 3.74
C GLN A 263 -11.38 18.00 4.85
N GLN A 264 -12.65 18.29 4.52
CA GLN A 264 -13.71 18.51 5.51
C GLN A 264 -13.91 17.28 6.40
N ARG A 265 -13.85 16.08 5.82
CA ARG A 265 -13.86 14.82 6.57
C ARG A 265 -12.67 14.76 7.54
N ASN A 266 -11.46 15.05 7.06
CA ASN A 266 -10.26 15.01 7.87
C ASN A 266 -10.33 16.01 9.03
N ASP A 267 -10.77 17.24 8.78
CA ASP A 267 -10.91 18.30 9.79
C ASP A 267 -11.95 17.91 10.86
N ALA A 268 -13.06 17.28 10.46
CA ALA A 268 -14.08 16.80 11.39
C ALA A 268 -13.57 15.68 12.31
N ILE A 269 -12.75 14.76 11.78
CA ILE A 269 -12.11 13.70 12.57
C ILE A 269 -11.11 14.31 13.56
N GLU A 270 -10.27 15.26 13.11
CA GLU A 270 -9.31 15.93 13.98
C GLU A 270 -9.96 16.70 15.12
N GLN A 271 -11.04 17.44 14.84
CA GLN A 271 -11.77 18.15 15.89
C GLN A 271 -12.28 17.17 16.94
N HIS A 272 -12.82 16.03 16.51
CA HIS A 272 -13.30 15.01 17.44
C HIS A 272 -12.17 14.39 18.28
N GLU A 273 -11.02 14.05 17.67
CA GLU A 273 -9.89 13.47 18.38
C GLU A 273 -9.23 14.48 19.34
N TRP A 274 -9.10 15.73 18.92
CA TRP A 274 -8.57 16.80 19.77
C TRP A 274 -9.48 17.06 20.98
N ASP A 275 -10.80 17.14 20.78
CA ASP A 275 -11.75 17.33 21.89
C ASP A 275 -11.70 16.18 22.91
N VAL A 276 -11.40 14.95 22.45
CA VAL A 276 -11.22 13.78 23.32
C VAL A 276 -9.90 13.84 24.08
N ASP A 277 -8.80 14.17 23.40
CA ASP A 277 -7.47 14.26 24.02
C ASP A 277 -7.36 15.46 24.97
N ASP A 278 -7.95 16.62 24.65
CA ASP A 278 -7.99 17.79 25.52
C ASP A 278 -8.73 17.48 26.82
N LYS A 279 -9.88 16.79 26.74
CA LYS A 279 -10.58 16.29 27.93
C LYS A 279 -9.70 15.35 28.76
N ARG A 280 -9.04 14.37 28.13
CA ARG A 280 -8.14 13.42 28.83
C ARG A 280 -6.95 14.13 29.49
N SER A 281 -6.37 15.12 28.81
CA SER A 281 -5.29 15.96 29.32
C SER A 281 -5.73 16.81 30.51
N LEU A 282 -6.89 17.45 30.43
CA LEU A 282 -7.49 18.19 31.56
C LEU A 282 -7.74 17.28 32.76
N PHE A 283 -8.28 16.08 32.55
CA PHE A 283 -8.50 15.10 33.61
C PHE A 283 -7.18 14.56 34.22
N SER A 284 -6.12 14.37 33.42
CA SER A 284 -4.82 13.92 33.93
C SER A 284 -4.05 15.02 34.65
N LEU A 285 -4.16 16.28 34.21
CA LEU A 285 -3.64 17.47 34.91
C LEU A 285 -4.38 17.73 36.22
N LEU A 286 -5.71 17.58 36.24
CA LEU A 286 -6.49 17.66 37.47
C LEU A 286 -6.16 16.50 38.43
N GLY A 287 -6.03 15.27 37.92
CA GLY A 287 -5.67 14.10 38.74
C GLY A 287 -4.26 14.19 39.34
N SER A 288 -3.27 14.61 38.55
CA SER A 288 -1.90 14.84 39.04
C SER A 288 -1.80 16.05 39.96
N GLY A 289 -2.54 17.13 39.70
CA GLY A 289 -2.65 18.28 40.58
C GLY A 289 -3.30 17.95 41.92
N VAL A 290 -4.34 17.11 41.94
CA VAL A 290 -4.98 16.62 43.17
C VAL A 290 -4.04 15.70 43.95
N LEU A 291 -3.33 14.79 43.28
CA LEU A 291 -2.31 13.95 43.93
C LEU A 291 -1.16 14.78 44.53
N PHE A 292 -0.75 15.83 43.83
CA PHE A 292 0.29 16.75 44.30
C PHE A 292 -0.18 17.58 45.51
N LEU A 293 -1.40 18.11 45.47
CA LEU A 293 -2.03 18.81 46.60
C LEU A 293 -2.24 17.89 47.80
N PHE A 294 -2.64 16.64 47.57
CA PHE A 294 -2.78 15.64 48.62
C PHE A 294 -1.44 15.30 49.27
N ALA A 295 -0.38 15.14 48.48
CA ALA A 295 0.98 14.94 48.99
C ALA A 295 1.49 16.14 49.81
N LEU A 296 1.20 17.37 49.36
CA LEU A 296 1.52 18.60 50.09
C LEU A 296 0.76 18.70 51.42
N LEU A 297 -0.55 18.42 51.43
CA LEU A 297 -1.36 18.47 52.65
C LEU A 297 -0.96 17.40 53.65
N TRP A 298 -0.59 16.20 53.18
CA TRP A 298 0.00 15.13 54.01
C TRP A 298 1.33 15.57 54.63
N GLN A 299 2.19 16.23 53.86
CA GLN A 299 3.49 16.70 54.34
C GLN A 299 3.39 17.83 55.38
N ILE A 300 2.31 18.63 55.33
CA ILE A 300 2.05 19.73 56.27
C ILE A 300 1.23 19.25 57.48
N GLY A 301 0.82 17.97 57.53
CA GLY A 301 0.10 17.37 58.66
C GLY A 301 -1.35 17.83 58.81
N VAL A 302 -1.96 18.29 57.72
CA VAL A 302 -3.36 18.75 57.66
C VAL A 302 -4.33 17.59 57.38
N LEU A 303 -3.80 16.41 57.07
CA LEU A 303 -4.48 15.16 56.73
C LEU A 303 -3.91 13.98 57.52
#